data_AF-A0A259LJF5-F1
#
_entry.id   AF-A0A259LJF5-F1
#
_cell.length_a   1.000
_cell.length_b   1.000
_cell.length_c   1.000
_cell.angle_alpha   90.00
_cell.angle_beta   90.00
_cell.angle_gamma   90.00
#
_symmetry.space_group_name_H-M   'P 1'
#
loop_
_entity.id
_entity.type
_entity.pdbx_description
1 polymer ?
#
loop_
_entity_poly.entity_id
_entity_poly.type
_entity_poly.pdbx_seq_one_letter_code
_entity_poly.pdbx_strand_id
1 'polypeptide(L)'
;EIDFITKRQSVMERQFGYGDIHDKIASKIAYESMFLGGSLTLYMEVREAMSHLGVDKLIEADFDHALKDRKNAMRKLLHVDASNIDDETRSLFYFSQERVEFS
;
A
#
# COMPACT_ATOMS: atom_id res chain seq x y z
N GLU A 1 -2.32 -3.98 16.24
CA GLU A 1 -3.02 -4.83 15.26
C GLU A 1 -2.35 -6.20 15.29
N ILE A 2 -3.07 -7.25 15.65
CA ILE A 2 -2.52 -8.62 15.70
C ILE A 2 -3.15 -9.36 14.52
N ASP A 3 -2.46 -9.36 13.38
CA ASP A 3 -2.90 -10.10 12.21
C ASP A 3 -2.41 -11.56 12.30
N PHE A 4 -3.37 -12.48 12.37
CA PHE A 4 -3.12 -13.91 12.37
C PHE A 4 -2.76 -14.37 10.96
N ILE A 5 -1.51 -14.78 10.71
CA ILE A 5 -1.14 -15.48 9.48
C ILE A 5 -1.51 -16.96 9.63
N THR A 6 -2.80 -17.29 9.55
CA THR A 6 -3.25 -18.64 9.19
C THR A 6 -3.50 -18.65 7.69
N LYS A 7 -2.41 -18.61 6.91
CA LYS A 7 -2.48 -18.55 5.43
C LYS A 7 -1.62 -19.65 4.83
N ARG A 8 -2.13 -20.30 3.78
CA ARG A 8 -1.35 -21.29 3.02
C ARG A 8 -0.20 -20.59 2.30
N GLN A 9 0.99 -21.18 2.35
CA GLN A 9 2.19 -20.67 1.69
C GLN A 9 1.97 -20.42 0.19
N SER A 10 1.30 -21.32 -0.52
CA SER A 10 0.99 -21.15 -1.94
C SER A 10 0.14 -19.91 -2.25
N VAL A 11 -0.68 -19.46 -1.32
CA VAL A 11 -1.47 -18.23 -1.49
C VAL A 11 -0.58 -17.00 -1.28
N MET A 12 0.35 -17.05 -0.32
CA MET A 12 1.33 -15.98 -0.10
C MET A 12 2.25 -15.81 -1.32
N GLU A 13 2.79 -16.90 -1.83
CA GLU A 13 3.68 -16.90 -3.01
C GLU A 13 2.96 -16.36 -4.25
N ARG A 14 1.68 -16.72 -4.46
CA ARG A 14 0.88 -16.12 -5.54
C ARG A 14 0.71 -14.61 -5.37
N GLN A 15 0.47 -14.15 -4.14
CA GLN A 15 0.29 -12.72 -3.86
C GLN A 15 1.56 -11.91 -4.03
N PHE A 16 2.72 -12.54 -3.85
CA PHE A 16 4.00 -11.95 -4.22
C PHE A 16 4.15 -11.74 -5.73
N GLY A 17 3.19 -12.19 -6.54
CA GLY A 17 3.04 -11.75 -7.94
C GLY A 17 2.67 -10.27 -8.09
N TYR A 18 2.21 -9.60 -7.03
CA TYR A 18 1.97 -8.14 -6.99
C TYR A 18 1.05 -7.61 -8.10
N GLY A 19 0.11 -8.43 -8.58
CA GLY A 19 -0.64 -8.18 -9.81
C GLY A 19 -1.86 -7.29 -9.65
N ASP A 20 -2.57 -7.41 -8.53
CA ASP A 20 -3.75 -6.62 -8.21
C ASP A 20 -3.64 -5.92 -6.85
N ILE A 21 -4.63 -5.11 -6.50
CA ILE A 21 -4.63 -4.36 -5.22
C ILE A 21 -4.60 -5.29 -3.99
N HIS A 22 -5.21 -6.46 -4.04
CA HIS A 22 -5.23 -7.40 -2.93
C HIS A 22 -3.87 -8.08 -2.75
N ASP A 23 -3.20 -8.40 -3.85
CA ASP A 23 -1.83 -8.89 -3.88
C ASP A 23 -0.87 -7.85 -3.30
N LYS A 24 -1.02 -6.57 -3.71
CA LYS A 24 -0.22 -5.46 -3.17
C LYS A 24 -0.38 -5.29 -1.66
N ILE A 25 -1.61 -5.27 -1.18
CA ILE A 25 -1.91 -5.13 0.25
C ILE A 25 -1.29 -6.29 1.05
N ALA A 26 -1.50 -7.53 0.60
CA ALA A 26 -0.96 -8.69 1.31
C ALA A 26 0.57 -8.73 1.30
N SER A 27 1.19 -8.36 0.18
CA SER A 27 2.64 -8.24 0.05
C SER A 27 3.20 -7.18 0.98
N LYS A 28 2.53 -6.03 1.10
CA LYS A 28 2.90 -4.96 2.02
C LYS A 28 2.80 -5.41 3.49
N ILE A 29 1.72 -6.08 3.87
CA ILE A 29 1.56 -6.64 5.22
C ILE A 29 2.72 -7.60 5.54
N ALA A 30 3.06 -8.49 4.60
CA ALA A 30 4.21 -9.40 4.78
C ALA A 30 5.55 -8.64 4.86
N TYR A 31 5.70 -7.56 4.09
CA TYR A 31 6.88 -6.68 4.11
C TYR A 31 7.08 -5.93 5.41
N GLU A 32 6.01 -5.42 6.01
CA GLU A 32 6.03 -4.70 7.29
C GLU A 32 5.93 -5.64 8.51
N SER A 33 5.69 -6.93 8.27
CA SER A 33 5.53 -7.91 9.35
C SER A 33 6.80 -8.04 10.21
N MET A 34 6.57 -8.41 11.46
CA MET A 34 7.61 -8.72 12.43
C MET A 34 7.35 -10.12 13.02
N PHE A 35 8.41 -10.89 13.21
CA PHE A 35 8.30 -12.17 13.89
C PHE A 35 7.95 -11.98 15.37
N LEU A 36 6.82 -12.53 15.80
CA LEU A 36 6.36 -12.49 17.20
C LEU A 36 6.46 -13.84 17.91
N GLY A 37 6.32 -14.94 17.16
CA GLY A 37 6.39 -16.30 17.70
C GLY A 37 5.96 -17.36 16.67
N GLY A 38 6.30 -18.63 16.93
CA GLY A 38 6.03 -19.75 16.04
C GLY A 38 7.30 -20.27 15.34
N SER A 39 7.17 -20.78 14.11
CA SER A 39 8.30 -21.30 13.34
C SER A 39 9.08 -20.16 12.70
N LEU A 40 10.29 -19.89 13.20
CA LEU A 40 11.20 -18.92 12.60
C LEU A 40 11.60 -19.30 11.18
N THR A 41 11.78 -20.59 10.90
CA THR A 41 12.12 -21.09 9.56
C THR A 41 11.08 -20.70 8.53
N LEU A 42 9.79 -20.92 8.82
CA LEU A 42 8.70 -20.55 7.91
C LEU A 42 8.65 -19.04 7.68
N TYR A 43 8.90 -18.25 8.73
CA TYR A 43 8.97 -16.79 8.59
C TYR A 43 10.13 -16.38 7.67
N MET A 44 11.30 -16.98 7.83
CA MET A 44 12.46 -16.70 6.97
C MET A 44 12.20 -17.10 5.51
N GLU A 45 11.58 -18.25 5.26
CA GLU A 45 11.22 -18.70 3.90
C GLU A 45 10.30 -17.69 3.21
N VAL A 46 9.31 -17.15 3.94
CA VAL A 46 8.42 -16.10 3.41
C VAL A 46 9.19 -14.83 3.06
N ARG A 47 10.10 -14.39 3.95
CA ARG A 47 10.93 -13.19 3.70
C ARG A 47 11.86 -13.38 2.51
N GLU A 48 12.44 -14.57 2.36
CA GLU A 48 13.30 -14.91 1.23
C GLU A 48 12.51 -14.96 -0.08
N ALA A 49 11.33 -15.57 -0.09
CA ALA A 49 10.46 -15.62 -1.26
C ALA A 49 10.11 -14.22 -1.77
N MET A 50 9.80 -13.27 -0.88
CA MET A 50 9.56 -11.87 -1.25
C MET A 50 10.77 -11.22 -1.93
N SER A 51 11.97 -11.42 -1.37
CA SER A 51 13.20 -10.83 -1.92
C SER A 51 13.54 -11.45 -3.28
N HIS A 52 13.40 -12.77 -3.42
CA HIS A 52 13.64 -13.46 -4.68
C HIS A 52 12.69 -12.98 -5.78
N LEU A 53 11.40 -12.82 -5.46
CA LEU A 53 10.40 -12.32 -6.40
C LEU A 53 10.50 -10.80 -6.63
N GLY A 54 11.38 -10.10 -5.92
CA GLY A 54 11.63 -8.66 -6.07
C GLY A 54 10.47 -7.77 -5.60
N VAL A 55 9.60 -8.30 -4.74
CA VAL A 55 8.41 -7.61 -4.25
C VAL A 55 8.75 -6.44 -3.35
N ASP A 56 9.84 -6.57 -2.60
CA ASP A 56 10.43 -5.48 -1.81
C ASP A 56 10.67 -4.22 -2.66
N LYS A 57 11.27 -4.38 -3.84
CA LYS A 57 11.54 -3.25 -4.76
C LYS A 57 10.27 -2.64 -5.32
N LEU A 58 9.25 -3.46 -5.60
CA LEU A 58 7.96 -2.98 -6.08
C LEU A 58 7.24 -2.15 -5.01
N ILE A 59 7.30 -2.58 -3.76
CA ILE A 59 6.73 -1.85 -2.62
C ILE A 59 7.46 -0.51 -2.43
N GLU A 60 8.79 -0.51 -2.44
CA GLU A 60 9.57 0.73 -2.31
C GLU A 60 9.29 1.71 -3.46
N ALA A 61 9.17 1.21 -4.69
CA ALA A 61 8.80 2.04 -5.83
C ALA A 61 7.38 2.64 -5.71
N ASP A 62 6.40 1.85 -5.25
CA ASP A 62 5.04 2.35 -4.97
C ASP A 62 5.07 3.40 -3.83
N PHE A 63 5.92 3.22 -2.82
CA PHE A 63 6.09 4.19 -1.72
C PHE A 63 6.67 5.52 -2.21
N ASP A 64 7.74 5.48 -3.00
CA ASP A 64 8.36 6.68 -3.58
C ASP A 64 7.41 7.44 -4.48
N HIS A 65 6.63 6.71 -5.30
CA HIS A 65 5.61 7.29 -6.15
C HIS A 65 4.53 7.99 -5.32
N ALA A 66 3.96 7.28 -4.34
CA ALA A 66 2.93 7.82 -3.46
C ALA A 66 3.44 9.05 -2.66
N LEU A 67 4.70 9.04 -2.23
CA LEU A 67 5.32 10.18 -1.54
C LEU A 67 5.45 11.40 -2.46
N LYS A 68 5.84 11.19 -3.73
CA LYS A 68 5.92 12.26 -4.73
C LYS A 68 4.54 12.85 -5.02
N ASP A 69 3.54 12.00 -5.21
CA ASP A 69 2.17 12.42 -5.46
C ASP A 69 1.60 13.21 -4.29
N ARG A 70 1.82 12.73 -3.05
CA ARG A 70 1.44 13.47 -1.85
C ARG A 70 2.09 14.85 -1.79
N LYS A 71 3.40 14.97 -2.06
CA LYS A 71 4.11 16.26 -2.07
C LYS A 71 3.53 17.20 -3.14
N ASN A 72 3.19 16.67 -4.31
CA ASN A 72 2.59 17.45 -5.38
C ASN A 72 1.17 17.90 -5.03
N ALA A 73 0.35 17.02 -4.48
CA ALA A 73 -0.99 17.35 -3.98
C ALA A 73 -0.93 18.44 -2.90
N MET A 74 -0.04 18.32 -1.92
CA MET A 74 0.17 19.35 -0.90
C MET A 74 0.58 20.70 -1.51
N ARG A 75 1.48 20.71 -2.50
CA ARG A 75 1.85 21.96 -3.20
C ARG A 75 0.67 22.57 -3.94
N LYS A 76 -0.12 21.76 -4.66
CA LYS A 76 -1.34 22.22 -5.35
C LYS A 76 -2.31 22.85 -4.36
N LEU A 77 -2.60 22.17 -3.25
CA LEU A 77 -3.51 22.65 -2.20
C LEU A 77 -3.05 23.98 -1.57
N LEU A 78 -1.75 24.18 -1.40
CA LEU A 78 -1.20 25.42 -0.81
C LEU A 78 -1.19 26.62 -1.78
N HIS A 79 -1.23 26.40 -3.09
CA HIS A 79 -1.09 27.46 -4.10
C HIS A 79 -2.33 27.66 -4.96
N VAL A 80 -3.37 26.84 -4.80
CA VAL A 80 -4.61 26.97 -5.57
C VAL A 80 -5.33 28.27 -5.19
N ASP A 81 -5.80 28.99 -6.21
CA ASP A 81 -6.68 30.14 -6.01
C ASP A 81 -8.07 29.65 -5.60
N ALA A 82 -8.51 30.06 -4.40
CA ALA A 82 -9.79 29.67 -3.84
C ALA A 82 -10.99 30.08 -4.72
N SER A 83 -10.83 31.09 -5.58
CA SER A 83 -11.89 31.58 -6.47
C SER A 83 -12.05 30.74 -7.73
N ASN A 84 -11.11 29.84 -8.05
CA ASN A 84 -11.13 29.04 -9.27
C ASN A 84 -10.48 27.65 -9.06
N ILE A 85 -11.14 26.79 -8.27
CA ILE A 85 -10.68 25.42 -7.98
C ILE A 85 -11.28 24.43 -8.98
N ASP A 86 -10.43 23.80 -9.79
CA ASP A 86 -10.82 22.70 -10.68
C ASP A 86 -11.24 21.43 -9.92
N ASP A 87 -11.95 20.52 -10.61
CA ASP A 87 -12.52 19.32 -9.98
C ASP A 87 -11.44 18.32 -9.52
N GLU A 88 -10.27 18.31 -10.17
CA GLU A 88 -9.12 17.48 -9.79
C GLU A 88 -8.58 17.93 -8.43
N THR A 89 -8.32 19.23 -8.26
CA THR A 89 -7.83 19.83 -7.02
C THR A 89 -8.88 19.74 -5.93
N ARG A 90 -10.16 19.89 -6.27
CA ARG A 90 -11.27 19.69 -5.34
C ARG A 90 -11.28 18.26 -4.79
N SER A 91 -10.99 17.26 -5.61
CA SER A 91 -10.92 15.86 -5.17
C SER A 91 -9.81 15.59 -4.15
N LEU A 92 -8.80 16.46 -4.05
CA LEU A 92 -7.74 16.35 -3.04
C LEU A 92 -8.19 16.80 -1.64
N PHE A 93 -9.29 17.56 -1.53
CA PHE A 93 -9.85 17.99 -0.23
C PHE A 93 -10.82 16.96 0.38
N TYR A 94 -11.44 16.11 -0.44
CA TYR A 94 -12.48 15.19 -0.01
C TYR A 94 -12.04 13.75 -0.21
N PHE A 95 -12.14 12.94 0.84
CA PHE A 95 -11.98 11.49 0.68
C PHE A 95 -13.17 10.93 -0.10
N SER A 96 -12.93 9.93 -0.95
CA SER A 96 -13.96 9.32 -1.81
C SER A 96 -15.18 8.76 -1.06
N GLN A 97 -15.07 8.53 0.26
CA GLN A 97 -16.19 8.11 1.13
C GLN A 97 -17.03 9.26 1.71
N GLU A 98 -16.59 10.51 1.67
CA GLU A 98 -17.41 11.67 2.11
C GLU A 98 -18.42 12.14 1.05
N ARG A 99 -18.45 11.49 -0.12
CA ARG A 99 -19.40 11.82 -1.20
C ARG A 99 -20.83 11.31 -0.98
N VAL A 100 -21.07 10.48 0.03
CA VAL A 100 -22.40 9.88 0.28
C VAL A 100 -23.29 10.76 1.17
N GLU A 101 -22.74 11.71 1.91
CA GLU A 101 -23.53 12.52 2.87
C GLU A 101 -24.18 13.78 2.25
N PHE A 102 -24.05 14.00 0.94
CA PHE A 102 -24.62 15.16 0.24
C PHE A 102 -25.50 14.82 -0.96
N SER A 103 -26.03 13.59 -1.05
CA SER A 103 -27.05 13.20 -2.06
C SER A 103 -28.42 13.00 -1.45
#